data_AF-R7SEB4-F1
#
_entry.id   AF-R7SEB4-F1
#
_cell.length_a   1.000
_cell.length_b   1.000
_cell.length_c   1.000
_cell.angle_alpha   90.00
_cell.angle_beta   90.00
_cell.angle_gamma   90.00
#
_symmetry.space_group_name_H-M   'P 1'
#
loop_
_entity.id
_entity.type
_entity.pdbx_description
1 polymer ?
#
loop_
_entity_poly.entity_id
_entity_poly.type
_entity_poly.pdbx_seq_one_letter_code
_entity_poly.pdbx_strand_id
1 'polypeptide(L)'
;MNWTSGRNGTPPPHYQSTVDTAADHHTEPWLNHEREPLLPPRDDQNDQRSRGKRSFSLKGLALCAIVSVLIAGNIAGPIIIFKSAKLDTCPEAEAMDRLRGKWTLEERLHNVTVEERQQLYELWRVEDATHTAKINFWAEEDLEREEIRKEWHLEVIEHERKEHEREEVRKEWQCEAVEHERFERERQQREAREHEEARQKWEREVIEHECEERERRKREWEERQKMGFFWMDIEATHCVRYGTRKYTARLANVPDGFEPRVEACEETELSINGKVKGPTRCEDRVGLGVYGIWEVEGDAACSTWFNWFTDNGCTAPSSGLRKYSMYMEDLRQGDDWEVMCSSTPVTFNEMYFAHPDTCYQRNAGTYGVWNVRDTSCW
;
A
#
# COMPACT_ATOMS: atom_id res chain seq x y z
N MET A 1 -6.06 -26.94 41.53
CA MET A 1 -6.43 -25.52 41.35
C MET A 1 -7.12 -25.41 40.00
N ASN A 2 -8.44 -25.54 39.98
CA ASN A 2 -9.27 -25.50 38.77
C ASN A 2 -9.99 -24.16 38.73
N TRP A 3 -9.85 -23.43 37.62
CA TRP A 3 -10.72 -22.32 37.27
C TRP A 3 -11.60 -22.76 36.12
N THR A 4 -12.89 -22.94 36.42
CA THR A 4 -13.97 -23.04 35.45
C THR A 4 -14.95 -21.89 35.68
N SER A 5 -15.16 -21.11 34.62
CA SER A 5 -16.31 -20.21 34.42
C SER A 5 -16.27 -19.86 32.93
N GLY A 6 -17.19 -20.25 32.06
CA GLY A 6 -18.63 -20.40 32.24
C GLY A 6 -19.29 -19.07 31.89
N ARG A 7 -19.66 -18.86 30.61
CA ARG A 7 -20.71 -17.91 30.19
C ARG A 7 -21.18 -18.22 28.76
N ASN A 8 -22.41 -18.73 28.70
CA ASN A 8 -23.27 -18.72 27.53
C ASN A 8 -23.59 -17.26 27.17
N GLY A 9 -23.32 -16.87 25.93
CA GLY A 9 -23.74 -15.61 25.34
C GLY A 9 -24.46 -15.89 24.03
N THR A 10 -25.77 -15.71 24.05
CA THR A 10 -26.67 -15.72 22.89
C THR A 10 -26.25 -14.66 21.87
N PRO A 11 -26.29 -14.93 20.54
CA PRO A 11 -25.99 -13.91 19.54
C PRO A 11 -27.15 -12.90 19.39
N PRO A 12 -26.88 -11.63 19.05
CA PRO A 12 -27.92 -10.63 18.83
C PRO A 12 -28.57 -10.79 17.44
N PRO A 13 -29.79 -10.25 17.24
CA PRO A 13 -30.53 -10.41 15.99
C PRO A 13 -29.98 -9.52 14.87
N HIS A 14 -30.10 -10.02 13.64
CA HIS A 14 -29.85 -9.30 12.40
C HIS A 14 -30.70 -8.02 12.33
N TYR A 15 -30.03 -6.88 12.18
CA TYR A 15 -30.66 -5.61 11.84
C TYR A 15 -30.79 -5.53 10.32
N GLN A 16 -32.01 -5.71 9.79
CA GLN A 16 -32.35 -5.32 8.43
C GLN A 16 -32.54 -3.80 8.39
N SER A 17 -31.65 -3.11 7.68
CA SER A 17 -31.81 -1.69 7.37
C SER A 17 -32.37 -1.55 5.96
N THR A 18 -33.69 -1.38 5.86
CA THR A 18 -34.36 -0.82 4.69
C THR A 18 -34.36 0.70 4.83
N VAL A 19 -33.63 1.41 3.96
CA VAL A 19 -33.85 2.83 3.71
C VAL A 19 -33.80 3.05 2.20
N ASP A 20 -34.99 3.13 1.61
CA ASP A 20 -35.25 3.86 0.38
C ASP A 20 -35.47 5.33 0.72
N THR A 21 -34.79 6.21 -0.01
CA THR A 21 -35.07 7.63 -0.34
C THR A 21 -33.71 8.24 -0.69
N ALA A 22 -33.52 9.15 -1.64
CA ALA A 22 -34.25 9.74 -2.74
C ALA A 22 -33.23 10.72 -3.37
N ALA A 23 -33.42 11.07 -4.65
CA ALA A 23 -33.09 12.40 -5.21
C ALA A 23 -31.71 13.03 -4.91
N ASP A 24 -30.86 13.18 -5.94
CA ASP A 24 -30.70 14.46 -6.65
C ASP A 24 -29.33 14.66 -7.35
N HIS A 25 -29.43 15.44 -8.43
CA HIS A 25 -28.40 16.26 -9.08
C HIS A 25 -27.42 15.64 -10.08
N HIS A 26 -27.89 15.64 -11.33
CA HIS A 26 -27.22 16.23 -12.49
C HIS A 26 -25.92 17.00 -12.19
N THR A 27 -24.82 16.54 -12.80
CA THR A 27 -23.66 17.40 -13.05
C THR A 27 -23.45 17.45 -14.57
N GLU A 28 -23.81 18.59 -15.16
CA GLU A 28 -23.45 18.93 -16.54
C GLU A 28 -21.95 19.24 -16.65
N PRO A 29 -21.27 18.78 -17.71
CA PRO A 29 -19.97 19.30 -18.09
C PRO A 29 -20.14 20.56 -18.94
N TRP A 30 -19.65 21.68 -18.43
CA TRP A 30 -19.57 22.93 -19.16
C TRP A 30 -18.66 22.79 -20.39
N LEU A 31 -19.24 23.08 -21.54
CA LEU A 31 -18.55 23.47 -22.76
C LEU A 31 -17.67 24.70 -22.50
N ASN A 32 -16.44 24.68 -23.01
CA ASN A 32 -15.83 25.89 -23.56
C ASN A 32 -15.40 25.62 -25.01
N HIS A 33 -16.00 26.42 -25.89
CA HIS A 33 -15.58 26.67 -27.26
C HIS A 33 -14.21 27.35 -27.30
N GLU A 34 -13.43 27.08 -28.34
CA GLU A 34 -13.09 28.03 -29.44
C GLU A 34 -11.94 27.43 -30.28
N ARG A 35 -12.23 26.97 -31.50
CA ARG A 35 -11.86 27.57 -32.82
C ARG A 35 -10.39 27.38 -33.26
N GLU A 36 -10.26 26.48 -34.26
CA GLU A 36 -9.46 26.52 -35.51
C GLU A 36 -8.81 27.87 -35.93
N PRO A 37 -7.78 27.90 -36.84
CA PRO A 37 -7.63 26.99 -37.99
C PRO A 37 -6.21 26.53 -38.40
N LEU A 38 -6.26 25.56 -39.33
CA LEU A 38 -5.24 25.01 -40.22
C LEU A 38 -4.45 26.06 -41.02
N LEU A 39 -3.14 25.83 -41.26
CA LEU A 39 -2.51 25.60 -42.57
C LEU A 39 -0.94 25.52 -42.48
N PRO A 40 -0.26 24.87 -43.45
CA PRO A 40 1.15 24.44 -43.45
C PRO A 40 2.07 25.56 -44.05
N PRO A 41 3.41 25.46 -44.32
CA PRO A 41 4.23 24.26 -44.67
C PRO A 41 5.75 24.31 -44.34
N ARG A 42 6.48 23.32 -44.89
CA ARG A 42 7.87 23.36 -45.41
C ARG A 42 9.00 23.80 -44.47
N ASP A 43 9.88 22.85 -44.19
CA ASP A 43 11.31 23.14 -44.12
C ASP A 43 12.02 22.48 -45.29
N ASP A 44 12.74 23.32 -46.03
CA ASP A 44 13.68 22.93 -47.05
C ASP A 44 14.87 22.23 -46.40
N GLN A 45 15.22 21.10 -47.01
CA GLN A 45 16.51 20.48 -46.92
C GLN A 45 17.62 21.54 -47.09
N ASN A 46 18.48 21.68 -46.10
CA ASN A 46 19.66 20.85 -45.90
C ASN A 46 20.87 21.32 -46.72
N ASP A 47 21.99 21.22 -46.02
CA ASP A 47 23.34 21.02 -46.50
C ASP A 47 24.19 22.22 -46.95
N GLN A 48 25.05 22.55 -45.97
CA GLN A 48 26.50 22.40 -46.09
C GLN A 48 27.20 23.17 -47.20
N ARG A 49 28.10 24.07 -46.79
CA ARG A 49 29.53 23.80 -47.05
C ARG A 49 30.50 24.72 -46.30
N SER A 50 31.40 24.01 -45.62
CA SER A 50 32.85 24.24 -45.54
C SER A 50 33.38 25.53 -44.90
N ARG A 51 33.87 25.34 -43.67
CA ARG A 51 35.22 25.69 -43.21
C ARG A 51 36.19 26.06 -44.35
N GLY A 52 36.62 27.31 -44.37
CA GLY A 52 37.75 27.81 -45.15
C GLY A 52 38.65 28.69 -44.28
N LYS A 53 39.93 28.31 -44.19
CA LYS A 53 40.97 28.88 -43.35
C LYS A 53 41.47 30.25 -43.84
N ARG A 54 41.84 31.10 -42.88
CA ARG A 54 42.99 32.04 -42.84
C ARG A 54 43.57 32.55 -44.18
N SER A 55 43.59 33.87 -44.36
CA SER A 55 44.84 34.62 -44.57
C SER A 55 44.61 36.12 -44.34
N PHE A 56 45.31 36.68 -43.35
CA PHE A 56 45.47 38.12 -43.18
C PHE A 56 46.51 38.59 -44.20
N SER A 57 46.09 39.36 -45.20
CA SER A 57 46.98 39.98 -46.19
C SER A 57 47.49 41.32 -45.65
N LEU A 58 48.76 41.30 -45.27
CA LEU A 58 49.55 42.42 -44.76
C LEU A 58 50.01 43.33 -45.92
N LYS A 59 49.10 44.06 -46.60
CA LYS A 59 49.46 45.11 -47.58
C LYS A 59 48.38 46.19 -47.66
N GLY A 60 48.53 47.26 -46.89
CA GLY A 60 47.62 48.41 -46.95
C GLY A 60 47.99 49.62 -46.07
N LEU A 61 49.24 49.74 -45.62
CA LEU A 61 49.73 50.87 -44.81
C LEU A 61 50.95 51.52 -45.47
N ALA A 62 50.76 52.08 -46.67
CA ALA A 62 51.83 52.76 -47.39
C ALA A 62 51.32 53.88 -48.33
N LEU A 63 50.29 54.64 -47.94
CA LEU A 63 49.74 55.70 -48.82
C LEU A 63 49.11 56.91 -48.11
N CYS A 64 49.62 57.32 -46.94
CA CYS A 64 49.17 58.56 -46.27
C CYS A 64 50.33 59.49 -45.80
N ALA A 65 51.51 59.43 -46.42
CA ALA A 65 52.67 60.24 -46.01
C ALA A 65 53.21 61.20 -47.10
N ILE A 66 52.43 61.58 -48.12
CA ILE A 66 52.91 62.41 -49.25
C ILE A 66 52.13 63.74 -49.44
N VAL A 67 51.25 64.15 -48.52
CA VAL A 67 50.48 65.41 -48.70
C VAL A 67 50.81 66.53 -47.68
N SER A 68 51.80 66.33 -46.79
CA SER A 68 52.09 67.29 -45.72
C SER A 68 53.27 68.25 -45.97
N VAL A 69 53.82 68.35 -47.20
CA VAL A 69 55.07 69.09 -47.48
C VAL A 69 54.91 70.33 -48.39
N LEU A 70 53.70 70.85 -48.64
CA LEU A 70 53.50 72.00 -49.56
C LEU A 70 52.74 73.21 -48.98
N ILE A 71 52.90 73.56 -47.69
CA ILE A 71 52.37 74.84 -47.13
C ILE A 71 53.41 75.58 -46.24
N ALA A 72 54.71 75.34 -46.44
CA ALA A 72 55.75 76.10 -45.76
C ALA A 72 56.82 76.59 -46.75
N GLY A 73 56.62 77.78 -47.32
CA GLY A 73 57.66 78.48 -48.07
C GLY A 73 57.15 79.56 -49.03
N ASN A 74 57.43 80.83 -48.70
CA ASN A 74 57.38 82.10 -49.45
C ASN A 74 56.72 83.16 -48.55
N ILE A 75 57.38 83.89 -47.64
CA ILE A 75 58.57 84.78 -47.73
C ILE A 75 58.46 85.88 -48.81
N ALA A 76 58.56 87.12 -48.29
CA ALA A 76 58.94 88.39 -48.92
C ALA A 76 57.86 89.24 -49.61
N GLY A 77 57.72 90.48 -49.09
CA GLY A 77 56.90 91.57 -49.62
C GLY A 77 57.42 92.19 -50.93
N PRO A 78 57.06 93.45 -51.23
CA PRO A 78 57.82 94.52 -50.59
C PRO A 78 57.04 95.78 -50.21
N ILE A 79 57.66 96.45 -49.24
CA ILE A 79 57.52 97.85 -48.86
C ILE A 79 57.88 98.75 -50.05
N ILE A 80 57.02 99.71 -50.41
CA ILE A 80 57.38 100.89 -51.20
C ILE A 80 57.11 102.16 -50.36
N ILE A 81 58.08 103.05 -50.50
CA ILE A 81 58.46 104.21 -49.72
C ILE A 81 57.91 105.50 -50.37
N PHE A 82 57.48 106.45 -49.53
CA PHE A 82 57.42 107.92 -49.72
C PHE A 82 56.61 108.53 -50.89
N LYS A 83 55.77 109.53 -50.59
CA LYS A 83 56.23 110.92 -50.43
C LYS A 83 55.16 111.83 -49.82
N SER A 84 55.67 112.70 -48.96
CA SER A 84 55.09 113.85 -48.30
C SER A 84 54.38 114.84 -49.24
N ALA A 85 53.17 115.25 -48.87
CA ALA A 85 52.62 116.55 -49.21
C ALA A 85 52.35 117.31 -47.91
N LYS A 86 53.14 118.36 -47.67
CA LYS A 86 52.83 119.43 -46.71
C LYS A 86 51.60 120.17 -47.24
N LEU A 87 50.55 120.29 -46.44
CA LEU A 87 49.62 121.42 -46.55
C LEU A 87 49.55 122.12 -45.20
N ASP A 88 49.98 123.36 -45.25
CA ASP A 88 50.03 124.34 -44.18
C ASP A 88 48.63 124.85 -43.81
N THR A 89 48.54 125.31 -42.56
CA THR A 89 47.63 126.36 -42.03
C THR A 89 46.12 126.06 -41.91
N CYS A 90 45.73 125.73 -40.67
CA CYS A 90 44.72 126.37 -39.79
C CYS A 90 43.38 126.85 -40.40
N PRO A 91 42.24 126.61 -39.72
CA PRO A 91 42.03 127.13 -38.35
C PRO A 91 41.31 126.13 -37.42
N GLU A 92 41.08 126.54 -36.16
CA GLU A 92 40.14 125.87 -35.25
C GLU A 92 40.65 124.61 -34.52
N ALA A 93 41.84 124.70 -33.91
CA ALA A 93 42.37 123.68 -32.99
C ALA A 93 41.35 123.26 -31.89
N GLU A 94 40.50 124.19 -31.43
CA GLU A 94 39.44 123.88 -30.47
C GLU A 94 38.29 123.02 -31.04
N ALA A 95 37.97 123.13 -32.34
CA ALA A 95 36.95 122.29 -32.97
C ALA A 95 37.46 120.86 -33.21
N MET A 96 38.74 120.72 -33.58
CA MET A 96 39.42 119.44 -33.71
C MET A 96 39.60 118.75 -32.35
N ASP A 97 39.82 119.49 -31.27
CA ASP A 97 39.88 118.93 -29.92
C ASP A 97 38.50 118.54 -29.39
N ARG A 98 37.41 119.24 -29.76
CA ARG A 98 36.04 118.77 -29.50
C ARG A 98 35.68 117.52 -30.29
N LEU A 99 36.13 117.41 -31.54
CA LEU A 99 35.95 116.21 -32.36
C LEU A 99 36.78 115.03 -31.83
N ARG A 100 38.03 115.25 -31.42
CA ARG A 100 38.82 114.23 -30.70
C ARG A 100 38.19 113.84 -29.38
N GLY A 101 37.61 114.77 -28.64
CA GLY A 101 36.85 114.49 -27.42
C GLY A 101 35.62 113.60 -27.67
N LYS A 102 34.84 113.89 -28.72
CA LYS A 102 33.72 113.03 -29.14
C LYS A 102 34.19 111.66 -29.63
N TRP A 103 35.22 111.61 -30.45
CA TRP A 103 35.77 110.37 -30.98
C TRP A 103 36.34 109.49 -29.89
N THR A 104 37.06 110.05 -28.92
CA THR A 104 37.59 109.29 -27.77
C THR A 104 36.51 108.84 -26.78
N LEU A 105 35.34 109.50 -26.76
CA LEU A 105 34.18 109.05 -26.00
C LEU A 105 33.45 107.93 -26.75
N GLU A 106 33.26 108.08 -28.06
CA GLU A 106 32.62 107.09 -28.94
C GLU A 106 33.46 105.82 -29.08
N GLU A 107 34.78 105.96 -29.18
CA GLU A 107 35.75 104.85 -29.15
C GLU A 107 35.70 104.12 -27.80
N ARG A 108 35.59 104.84 -26.69
CA ARG A 108 35.41 104.21 -25.37
C ARG A 108 34.07 103.47 -25.26
N LEU A 109 32.98 104.08 -25.70
CA LEU A 109 31.67 103.42 -25.73
C LEU A 109 31.67 102.21 -26.67
N HIS A 110 32.30 102.33 -27.84
CA HIS A 110 32.44 101.23 -28.79
C HIS A 110 33.28 100.10 -28.19
N ASN A 111 34.41 100.41 -27.57
CA ASN A 111 35.25 99.41 -26.90
C ASN A 111 34.48 98.71 -25.78
N VAL A 112 33.70 99.43 -24.97
CA VAL A 112 32.79 98.81 -23.97
C VAL A 112 31.77 97.89 -24.63
N THR A 113 31.12 98.31 -25.72
CA THR A 113 30.15 97.45 -26.43
C THR A 113 30.80 96.23 -27.12
N VAL A 114 32.07 96.37 -27.55
CA VAL A 114 32.85 95.27 -28.14
C VAL A 114 33.25 94.28 -27.04
N GLU A 115 33.66 94.76 -25.86
CA GLU A 115 33.95 93.93 -24.70
C GLU A 115 32.72 93.17 -24.21
N GLU A 116 31.56 93.85 -24.07
CA GLU A 116 30.28 93.20 -23.71
C GLU A 116 29.88 92.13 -24.73
N ARG A 117 30.07 92.42 -26.02
CA ARG A 117 29.79 91.44 -27.08
C ARG A 117 30.77 90.27 -27.04
N GLN A 118 32.05 90.51 -26.76
CA GLN A 118 33.04 89.46 -26.56
C GLN A 118 32.68 88.58 -25.37
N GLN A 119 32.36 89.15 -24.21
CA GLN A 119 31.92 88.42 -23.03
C GLN A 119 30.68 87.57 -23.32
N LEU A 120 29.70 88.11 -24.07
CA LEU A 120 28.52 87.36 -24.48
C LEU A 120 28.88 86.20 -25.42
N TYR A 121 29.77 86.40 -26.39
CA TYR A 121 30.25 85.31 -27.25
C TYR A 121 31.00 84.23 -26.46
N GLU A 122 31.79 84.62 -25.46
CA GLU A 122 32.47 83.66 -24.59
C GLU A 122 31.47 82.86 -23.76
N LEU A 123 30.43 83.51 -23.24
CA LEU A 123 29.34 82.84 -22.53
C LEU A 123 28.61 81.83 -23.43
N TRP A 124 28.22 82.25 -24.64
CA TRP A 124 27.60 81.37 -25.63
C TRP A 124 28.49 80.20 -26.03
N ARG A 125 29.80 80.43 -26.19
CA ARG A 125 30.77 79.36 -26.48
C ARG A 125 30.85 78.35 -25.33
N VAL A 126 30.81 78.81 -24.09
CA VAL A 126 30.77 77.92 -22.92
C VAL A 126 29.46 77.14 -22.89
N GLU A 127 28.32 77.81 -23.10
CA GLU A 127 27.02 77.15 -23.14
C GLU A 127 26.93 76.09 -24.25
N ASP A 128 27.37 76.42 -25.47
CA ASP A 128 27.41 75.50 -26.60
C ASP A 128 28.34 74.30 -26.34
N ALA A 129 29.50 74.54 -25.70
CA ALA A 129 30.38 73.47 -25.27
C ALA A 129 29.72 72.56 -24.22
N THR A 130 28.99 73.13 -23.24
CA THR A 130 28.27 72.32 -22.23
C THR A 130 27.11 71.54 -22.85
N HIS A 131 26.40 72.13 -23.81
CA HIS A 131 25.31 71.47 -24.51
C HIS A 131 25.83 70.31 -25.38
N THR A 132 26.92 70.55 -26.12
CA THR A 132 27.61 69.52 -26.90
C THR A 132 28.09 68.38 -26.00
N ALA A 133 28.69 68.68 -24.85
CA ALA A 133 29.12 67.67 -23.88
C ALA A 133 27.93 66.83 -23.37
N LYS A 134 26.78 67.47 -23.11
CA LYS A 134 25.55 66.79 -22.70
C LYS A 134 25.01 65.88 -23.81
N ILE A 135 24.99 66.32 -25.06
CA ILE A 135 24.58 65.49 -26.20
C ILE A 135 25.47 64.25 -26.32
N ASN A 136 26.79 64.43 -26.24
CA ASN A 136 27.74 63.32 -26.33
C ASN A 136 27.55 62.31 -25.18
N PHE A 137 27.31 62.81 -23.97
CA PHE A 137 26.99 61.95 -22.81
C PHE A 137 25.75 61.08 -23.05
N TRP A 138 24.64 61.68 -23.54
CA TRP A 138 23.43 60.90 -23.85
C TRP A 138 23.65 59.93 -25.02
N ALA A 139 24.44 60.32 -26.02
CA ALA A 139 24.77 59.43 -27.13
C ALA A 139 25.59 58.21 -26.68
N GLU A 140 26.51 58.38 -25.74
CA GLU A 140 27.27 57.28 -25.14
C GLU A 140 26.36 56.37 -24.30
N GLU A 141 25.48 56.95 -23.47
CA GLU A 141 24.51 56.18 -22.68
C GLU A 141 23.53 55.40 -23.58
N ASP A 142 23.10 55.97 -24.70
CA ASP A 142 22.22 55.29 -25.65
C ASP A 142 22.93 54.11 -26.35
N LEU A 143 24.22 54.24 -26.65
CA LEU A 143 25.04 53.15 -27.17
C LEU A 143 25.17 52.02 -26.15
N GLU A 144 25.48 52.32 -24.89
CA GLU A 144 25.54 51.32 -23.81
C GLU A 144 24.20 50.60 -23.64
N ARG A 145 23.08 51.34 -23.66
CA ARG A 145 21.73 50.76 -23.59
C ARG A 145 21.44 49.87 -24.80
N GLU A 146 21.94 50.20 -25.98
CA GLU A 146 21.78 49.36 -27.16
C GLU A 146 22.59 48.06 -27.07
N GLU A 147 23.80 48.12 -26.53
CA GLU A 147 24.62 46.92 -26.25
C GLU A 147 23.93 46.00 -25.23
N ILE A 148 23.43 46.55 -24.13
CA ILE A 148 22.66 45.78 -23.13
C ILE A 148 21.41 45.15 -23.76
N ARG A 149 20.69 45.88 -24.62
CA ARG A 149 19.53 45.30 -25.35
C ARG A 149 19.93 44.15 -26.26
N LYS A 150 21.09 44.24 -26.92
CA LYS A 150 21.61 43.16 -27.78
C LYS A 150 21.99 41.93 -26.96
N GLU A 151 22.68 42.13 -25.83
CA GLU A 151 23.03 41.04 -24.91
C GLU A 151 21.78 40.34 -24.36
N TRP A 152 20.81 41.13 -23.89
CA TRP A 152 19.55 40.58 -23.39
C TRP A 152 18.77 39.83 -24.48
N HIS A 153 18.76 40.35 -25.71
CA HIS A 153 18.13 39.65 -26.83
C HIS A 153 18.80 38.30 -27.14
N LEU A 154 20.13 38.22 -27.06
CA LEU A 154 20.86 36.96 -27.22
C LEU A 154 20.56 35.98 -26.07
N GLU A 155 20.45 36.47 -24.84
CA GLU A 155 20.09 35.65 -23.69
C GLU A 155 18.68 35.07 -23.83
N VAL A 156 17.72 35.86 -24.31
CA VAL A 156 16.36 35.40 -24.60
C VAL A 156 16.35 34.29 -25.65
N ILE A 157 17.09 34.45 -26.76
CA ILE A 157 17.20 33.41 -27.79
C ILE A 157 17.83 32.12 -27.23
N GLU A 158 18.88 32.25 -26.40
CA GLU A 158 19.50 31.09 -25.77
C GLU A 158 18.55 30.39 -24.79
N HIS A 159 17.78 31.16 -24.04
CA HIS A 159 16.77 30.64 -23.12
C HIS A 159 15.66 29.90 -23.88
N GLU A 160 15.13 30.48 -24.96
CA GLU A 160 14.12 29.83 -25.82
C GLU A 160 14.64 28.52 -26.41
N ARG A 161 15.89 28.48 -26.87
CA ARG A 161 16.51 27.23 -27.35
C ARG A 161 16.59 26.17 -26.26
N LYS A 162 17.00 26.54 -25.04
CA LYS A 162 17.09 25.61 -23.90
C LYS A 162 15.70 25.09 -23.48
N GLU A 163 14.68 25.93 -23.52
CA GLU A 163 13.31 25.51 -23.23
C GLU A 163 12.78 24.55 -24.30
N HIS A 164 13.06 24.81 -25.58
CA HIS A 164 12.73 23.88 -26.67
C HIS A 164 13.44 22.53 -26.49
N GLU A 165 14.74 22.51 -26.16
CA GLU A 165 15.49 21.28 -25.86
C GLU A 165 14.87 20.51 -24.68
N ARG A 166 14.46 21.22 -23.61
CA ARG A 166 13.79 20.60 -22.46
C ARG A 166 12.42 20.03 -22.82
N GLU A 167 11.69 20.68 -23.71
CA GLU A 167 10.39 20.20 -24.17
C GLU A 167 10.53 18.93 -25.02
N GLU A 168 11.51 18.87 -25.91
CA GLU A 168 11.79 17.67 -26.71
C GLU A 168 12.20 16.49 -25.82
N VAL A 169 13.09 16.71 -24.84
CA VAL A 169 13.44 15.67 -23.84
C VAL A 169 12.21 15.23 -23.05
N ARG A 170 11.29 16.15 -22.72
CA ARG A 170 10.03 15.80 -22.04
C ARG A 170 9.12 14.95 -22.91
N LYS A 171 9.03 15.23 -24.21
CA LYS A 171 8.26 14.43 -25.17
C LYS A 171 8.84 13.04 -25.33
N GLU A 172 10.17 12.93 -25.47
CA GLU A 172 10.87 11.64 -25.52
C GLU A 172 10.57 10.81 -24.27
N TRP A 173 10.71 11.43 -23.08
CA TRP A 173 10.44 10.75 -21.82
C TRP A 173 8.97 10.33 -21.66
N GLN A 174 8.03 11.14 -22.16
CA GLN A 174 6.60 10.77 -22.20
C GLN A 174 6.34 9.58 -23.13
N CYS A 175 6.97 9.53 -24.30
CA CYS A 175 6.87 8.39 -25.21
C CYS A 175 7.45 7.13 -24.58
N GLU A 176 8.65 7.19 -24.01
CA GLU A 176 9.27 6.06 -23.31
C GLU A 176 8.43 5.57 -22.14
N ALA A 177 7.82 6.48 -21.35
CA ALA A 177 6.96 6.11 -20.24
C ALA A 177 5.71 5.33 -20.72
N VAL A 178 5.09 5.75 -21.82
CA VAL A 178 3.93 5.06 -22.41
C VAL A 178 4.33 3.68 -22.95
N GLU A 179 5.49 3.57 -23.60
CA GLU A 179 5.99 2.28 -24.09
C GLU A 179 6.33 1.33 -22.95
N HIS A 180 6.98 1.84 -21.89
CA HIS A 180 7.28 1.07 -20.69
C HIS A 180 6.00 0.57 -20.01
N GLU A 181 4.99 1.43 -19.88
CA GLU A 181 3.70 1.03 -19.31
C GLU A 181 3.00 -0.04 -20.17
N ARG A 182 3.01 0.09 -21.50
CA ARG A 182 2.50 -0.95 -22.41
C ARG A 182 3.22 -2.28 -22.19
N PHE A 183 4.55 -2.24 -22.13
CA PHE A 183 5.36 -3.45 -21.95
C PHE A 183 5.07 -4.16 -20.62
N GLU A 184 4.96 -3.41 -19.52
CA GLU A 184 4.61 -3.95 -18.21
C GLU A 184 3.19 -4.55 -18.19
N ARG A 185 2.21 -3.89 -18.81
CA ARG A 185 0.86 -4.46 -18.95
C ARG A 185 0.88 -5.78 -19.73
N GLU A 186 1.62 -5.87 -20.82
CA GLU A 186 1.75 -7.12 -21.59
C GLU A 186 2.42 -8.24 -20.80
N ARG A 187 3.44 -7.89 -20.01
CA ARG A 187 4.11 -8.82 -19.10
C ARG A 187 3.14 -9.34 -18.04
N GLN A 188 2.41 -8.45 -17.37
CA GLN A 188 1.40 -8.82 -16.38
C GLN A 188 0.31 -9.71 -16.98
N GLN A 189 -0.11 -9.44 -18.21
CA GLN A 189 -1.08 -10.29 -18.91
C GLN A 189 -0.53 -11.68 -19.24
N ARG A 190 0.76 -11.81 -19.59
CA ARG A 190 1.40 -13.13 -19.80
C ARG A 190 1.45 -13.92 -18.50
N GLU A 191 1.96 -13.30 -17.44
CA GLU A 191 2.04 -13.94 -16.11
C GLU A 191 0.65 -14.34 -15.58
N ALA A 192 -0.37 -13.50 -15.79
CA ALA A 192 -1.74 -13.80 -15.40
C ALA A 192 -2.33 -15.00 -16.18
N ARG A 193 -2.04 -15.12 -17.48
CA ARG A 193 -2.47 -16.28 -18.29
C ARG A 193 -1.78 -17.57 -17.84
N GLU A 194 -0.47 -17.52 -17.63
CA GLU A 194 0.30 -18.68 -17.15
C GLU A 194 -0.21 -19.14 -15.77
N HIS A 195 -0.49 -18.20 -14.86
CA HIS A 195 -1.04 -18.51 -13.55
C HIS A 195 -2.46 -19.10 -13.64
N GLU A 196 -3.29 -18.62 -14.56
CA GLU A 196 -4.63 -19.17 -14.77
C GLU A 196 -4.58 -20.58 -15.36
N GLU A 197 -3.72 -20.83 -16.34
CA GLU A 197 -3.51 -22.17 -16.90
C GLU A 197 -2.99 -23.15 -15.85
N ALA A 198 -2.07 -22.71 -14.98
CA ALA A 198 -1.58 -23.50 -13.86
C ALA A 198 -2.69 -23.84 -12.86
N ARG A 199 -3.55 -22.87 -12.51
CA ARG A 199 -4.72 -23.11 -11.65
C ARG A 199 -5.66 -24.15 -12.24
N GLN A 200 -6.01 -24.00 -13.52
CA GLN A 200 -6.91 -24.93 -14.19
C GLN A 200 -6.30 -26.34 -14.31
N LYS A 201 -4.98 -26.43 -14.49
CA LYS A 201 -4.28 -27.73 -14.49
C LYS A 201 -4.36 -28.39 -13.12
N TRP A 202 -4.05 -27.64 -12.06
CA TRP A 202 -4.12 -28.15 -10.69
C TRP A 202 -5.55 -28.57 -10.30
N GLU A 203 -6.56 -27.77 -10.67
CA GLU A 203 -7.96 -28.11 -10.41
C GLU A 203 -8.37 -29.43 -11.09
N ARG A 204 -7.92 -29.66 -12.34
CA ARG A 204 -8.13 -30.95 -13.03
C ARG A 204 -7.45 -32.10 -12.30
N GLU A 205 -6.20 -31.94 -11.88
CA GLU A 205 -5.44 -32.96 -11.15
C GLU A 205 -6.11 -33.30 -9.81
N VAL A 206 -6.64 -32.31 -9.08
CA VAL A 206 -7.39 -32.52 -7.83
C VAL A 206 -8.68 -33.30 -8.07
N ILE A 207 -9.47 -32.90 -9.06
CA ILE A 207 -10.72 -33.59 -9.39
C ILE A 207 -10.46 -35.04 -9.82
N GLU A 208 -9.43 -35.26 -10.65
CA GLU A 208 -9.00 -36.59 -11.08
C GLU A 208 -8.62 -37.45 -9.88
N HIS A 209 -7.75 -36.94 -9.00
CA HIS A 209 -7.33 -37.64 -7.78
C HIS A 209 -8.52 -37.95 -6.85
N GLU A 210 -9.45 -37.01 -6.65
CA GLU A 210 -10.66 -37.26 -5.85
C GLU A 210 -11.57 -38.33 -6.46
N CYS A 211 -11.68 -38.38 -7.79
CA CYS A 211 -12.43 -39.42 -8.49
C CYS A 211 -11.75 -40.79 -8.36
N GLU A 212 -10.42 -40.85 -8.51
CA GLU A 212 -9.65 -42.07 -8.29
C GLU A 212 -9.76 -42.60 -6.86
N GLU A 213 -9.66 -41.73 -5.85
CA GLU A 213 -9.86 -42.07 -4.44
C GLU A 213 -11.27 -42.60 -4.17
N ARG A 214 -12.29 -41.96 -4.75
CA ARG A 214 -13.69 -42.40 -4.60
C ARG A 214 -13.91 -43.77 -5.22
N GLU A 215 -13.38 -44.01 -6.42
CA GLU A 215 -13.46 -45.32 -7.08
C GLU A 215 -12.62 -46.39 -6.36
N ARG A 216 -11.49 -46.03 -5.74
CA ARG A 216 -10.73 -46.95 -4.88
C ARG A 216 -11.55 -47.38 -3.67
N ARG A 217 -12.10 -46.41 -2.92
CA ARG A 217 -12.97 -46.70 -1.76
C ARG A 217 -14.19 -47.51 -2.13
N LYS A 218 -14.79 -47.23 -3.28
CA LYS A 218 -15.93 -48.00 -3.79
C LYS A 218 -15.55 -49.45 -4.09
N ARG A 219 -14.42 -49.70 -4.75
CA ARG A 219 -13.91 -51.06 -5.01
C ARG A 219 -13.62 -51.81 -3.72
N GLU A 220 -12.92 -51.17 -2.78
CA GLU A 220 -12.64 -51.73 -1.46
C GLU A 220 -13.94 -52.07 -0.71
N TRP A 221 -14.93 -51.19 -0.74
CA TRP A 221 -16.24 -51.43 -0.14
C TRP A 221 -17.00 -52.59 -0.80
N GLU A 222 -17.02 -52.66 -2.15
CA GLU A 222 -17.65 -53.76 -2.89
C GLU A 222 -16.96 -55.11 -2.63
N GLU A 223 -15.62 -55.12 -2.52
CA GLU A 223 -14.86 -56.32 -2.15
C GLU A 223 -15.18 -56.76 -0.72
N ARG A 224 -15.27 -55.84 0.23
CA ARG A 224 -15.68 -56.14 1.62
C ARG A 224 -17.08 -56.74 1.67
N GLN A 225 -18.05 -56.19 0.93
CA GLN A 225 -19.41 -56.74 0.85
C GLN A 225 -19.42 -58.17 0.28
N LYS A 226 -18.56 -58.45 -0.71
CA LYS A 226 -18.41 -59.80 -1.27
C LYS A 226 -17.79 -60.80 -0.28
N MET A 227 -16.93 -60.35 0.63
CA MET A 227 -16.34 -61.21 1.66
C MET A 227 -17.37 -61.67 2.70
N GLY A 228 -18.51 -60.99 2.80
CA GLY A 228 -19.64 -61.42 3.63
C GLY A 228 -19.23 -61.59 5.09
N PHE A 229 -18.51 -60.61 5.64
CA PHE A 229 -18.16 -60.60 7.06
C PHE A 229 -19.42 -60.62 7.91
N PHE A 230 -19.40 -61.43 8.95
CA PHE A 230 -20.48 -61.49 9.92
C PHE A 230 -19.93 -61.82 11.29
N TRP A 231 -20.67 -61.44 12.33
CA TRP A 231 -20.31 -61.74 13.71
C TRP A 231 -20.72 -63.16 14.08
N MET A 232 -19.78 -63.92 14.62
CA MET A 232 -20.01 -65.24 15.20
C MET A 232 -19.61 -65.27 16.67
N ASP A 233 -20.02 -66.31 17.39
CA ASP A 233 -19.65 -66.53 18.80
C ASP A 233 -20.00 -65.32 19.69
N ILE A 234 -21.19 -64.75 19.51
CA ILE A 234 -21.66 -63.61 20.31
C ILE A 234 -21.83 -64.07 21.76
N GLU A 235 -20.97 -63.55 22.62
CA GLU A 235 -20.92 -63.89 24.04
C GLU A 235 -21.24 -62.66 24.87
N ALA A 236 -22.28 -62.78 25.70
CA ALA A 236 -22.56 -61.82 26.75
C ALA A 236 -21.65 -62.14 27.93
N THR A 237 -20.69 -61.26 28.20
CA THR A 237 -19.73 -61.42 29.29
C THR A 237 -20.32 -60.87 30.60
N HIS A 238 -19.52 -60.16 31.41
CA HIS A 238 -19.95 -59.55 32.67
C HIS A 238 -20.61 -58.18 32.46
N CYS A 239 -21.28 -57.70 33.50
CA CYS A 239 -21.78 -56.34 33.55
C CYS A 239 -20.62 -55.39 33.81
N VAL A 240 -20.47 -54.38 32.96
CA VAL A 240 -19.39 -53.39 33.09
C VAL A 240 -19.79 -52.21 33.96
N ARG A 241 -21.10 -51.96 34.11
CA ARG A 241 -21.72 -50.98 35.02
C ARG A 241 -23.23 -51.20 35.05
N TYR A 242 -23.95 -50.49 35.91
CA TYR A 242 -25.41 -50.55 36.00
C TYR A 242 -26.08 -50.40 34.62
N GLY A 243 -26.97 -51.34 34.31
CA GLY A 243 -27.69 -51.42 33.04
C GLY A 243 -26.82 -51.65 31.81
N THR A 244 -25.51 -51.85 31.94
CA THR A 244 -24.59 -51.94 30.80
C THR A 244 -23.82 -53.25 30.79
N ARG A 245 -23.95 -53.99 29.70
CA ARG A 245 -23.29 -55.28 29.52
C ARG A 245 -22.24 -55.23 28.43
N LYS A 246 -21.13 -55.94 28.67
CA LYS A 246 -20.11 -56.16 27.66
C LYS A 246 -20.44 -57.40 26.83
N TYR A 247 -20.50 -57.20 25.52
CA TYR A 247 -20.61 -58.27 24.54
C TYR A 247 -19.30 -58.37 23.77
N THR A 248 -18.93 -59.60 23.43
CA THR A 248 -17.81 -59.88 22.55
C THR A 248 -18.27 -60.82 21.45
N ALA A 249 -17.77 -60.63 20.24
CA ALA A 249 -18.07 -61.51 19.11
C ALA A 249 -16.85 -61.56 18.20
N ARG A 250 -16.62 -62.71 17.58
CA ARG A 250 -15.54 -62.90 16.62
C ARG A 250 -16.03 -62.53 15.21
N LEU A 251 -15.21 -61.83 14.44
CA LEU A 251 -15.49 -61.55 13.04
C LEU A 251 -15.17 -62.80 12.20
N ALA A 252 -16.19 -63.38 11.58
CA ALA A 252 -16.07 -64.54 10.71
C ALA A 252 -15.73 -64.14 9.26
N ASN A 253 -15.30 -65.12 8.46
CA ASN A 253 -14.97 -64.96 7.03
C ASN A 253 -13.83 -63.97 6.73
N VAL A 254 -12.96 -63.68 7.69
CA VAL A 254 -11.76 -62.87 7.47
C VAL A 254 -10.69 -63.73 6.76
N PRO A 255 -10.30 -63.43 5.50
CA PRO A 255 -9.29 -64.21 4.80
C PRO A 255 -7.94 -64.21 5.54
N ASP A 256 -7.18 -65.29 5.38
CA ASP A 256 -5.80 -65.35 5.84
C ASP A 256 -4.95 -64.31 5.09
N GLY A 257 -4.20 -63.50 5.84
CA GLY A 257 -3.38 -62.43 5.27
C GLY A 257 -4.14 -61.17 4.85
N PHE A 258 -5.45 -61.07 5.08
CA PHE A 258 -6.18 -59.81 4.94
C PHE A 258 -5.63 -58.81 5.98
N GLU A 259 -4.95 -57.74 5.54
CA GLU A 259 -4.32 -56.77 6.45
C GLU A 259 -5.31 -55.84 7.18
N PRO A 260 -6.38 -55.30 6.55
CA PRO A 260 -7.28 -54.35 7.22
C PRO A 260 -8.35 -55.05 8.08
N ARG A 261 -7.93 -56.03 8.92
CA ARG A 261 -8.85 -56.81 9.78
C ARG A 261 -9.52 -55.96 10.84
N VAL A 262 -8.78 -54.99 11.41
CA VAL A 262 -9.30 -54.08 12.45
C VAL A 262 -10.32 -53.12 11.86
N GLU A 263 -10.03 -52.54 10.69
CA GLU A 263 -10.97 -51.66 9.97
C GLU A 263 -12.27 -52.39 9.62
N ALA A 264 -12.16 -53.63 9.11
CA ALA A 264 -13.34 -54.46 8.85
C ALA A 264 -14.15 -54.76 10.12
N CYS A 265 -13.49 -54.94 11.26
CA CYS A 265 -14.16 -55.11 12.55
C CYS A 265 -14.92 -53.84 12.98
N GLU A 266 -14.32 -52.65 12.83
CA GLU A 266 -14.94 -51.39 13.24
C GLU A 266 -16.18 -51.03 12.40
N GLU A 267 -16.17 -51.38 11.11
CA GLU A 267 -17.28 -51.12 10.19
C GLU A 267 -18.39 -52.17 10.22
N THR A 268 -18.13 -53.38 10.70
CA THR A 268 -19.15 -54.45 10.69
C THR A 268 -20.14 -54.25 11.84
N GLU A 269 -21.38 -53.94 11.53
CA GLU A 269 -22.41 -53.69 12.54
C GLU A 269 -23.00 -54.98 13.12
N LEU A 270 -23.40 -54.93 14.40
CA LEU A 270 -24.12 -56.01 15.09
C LEU A 270 -25.43 -55.48 15.69
N SER A 271 -26.51 -56.24 15.55
CA SER A 271 -27.76 -55.97 16.25
C SER A 271 -27.74 -56.62 17.64
N ILE A 272 -27.66 -55.80 18.69
CA ILE A 272 -27.74 -56.26 20.09
C ILE A 272 -28.94 -55.56 20.75
N ASN A 273 -29.85 -56.34 21.33
CA ASN A 273 -31.09 -55.85 21.95
C ASN A 273 -31.93 -54.98 21.00
N GLY A 274 -31.97 -55.34 19.70
CA GLY A 274 -32.75 -54.64 18.67
C GLY A 274 -32.13 -53.32 18.19
N LYS A 275 -30.92 -52.96 18.62
CA LYS A 275 -30.18 -51.79 18.16
C LYS A 275 -28.97 -52.23 17.34
N VAL A 276 -28.86 -51.69 16.12
CA VAL A 276 -27.71 -51.91 15.24
C VAL A 276 -26.60 -50.93 15.62
N LYS A 277 -25.39 -51.45 15.88
CA LYS A 277 -24.21 -50.63 16.17
C LYS A 277 -22.90 -51.34 15.83
N GLY A 278 -21.88 -50.58 15.46
CA GLY A 278 -20.49 -51.06 15.39
C GLY A 278 -19.91 -51.34 16.78
N PRO A 279 -18.82 -52.12 16.86
CA PRO A 279 -18.11 -52.35 18.11
C PRO A 279 -17.51 -51.05 18.67
N THR A 280 -17.46 -50.95 19.99
CA THR A 280 -16.78 -49.85 20.70
C THR A 280 -15.27 -49.90 20.48
N ARG A 281 -14.71 -51.10 20.33
CA ARG A 281 -13.31 -51.34 19.97
C ARG A 281 -13.13 -52.73 19.37
N CYS A 282 -12.01 -52.91 18.68
CA CYS A 282 -11.61 -54.17 18.05
C CYS A 282 -10.31 -54.70 18.66
N GLU A 283 -10.26 -56.01 18.92
CA GLU A 283 -9.07 -56.69 19.43
C GLU A 283 -8.64 -57.79 18.44
N ASP A 284 -7.44 -57.66 17.85
CA ASP A 284 -6.84 -58.76 17.08
C ASP A 284 -6.15 -59.73 18.03
N ARG A 285 -6.74 -60.92 18.17
CA ARG A 285 -6.20 -62.00 19.00
C ARG A 285 -5.43 -62.93 18.08
N VAL A 286 -4.10 -62.83 18.14
CA VAL A 286 -3.18 -63.63 17.30
C VAL A 286 -3.58 -65.11 17.31
N GLY A 287 -3.92 -65.64 16.14
CA GLY A 287 -4.33 -67.03 15.94
C GLY A 287 -5.80 -67.37 16.25
N LEU A 288 -6.55 -66.45 16.87
CA LEU A 288 -7.97 -66.61 17.18
C LEU A 288 -8.89 -65.72 16.33
N GLY A 289 -8.31 -64.72 15.65
CA GLY A 289 -9.02 -63.78 14.78
C GLY A 289 -9.33 -62.45 15.48
N VAL A 290 -10.11 -61.61 14.80
CA VAL A 290 -10.48 -60.29 15.32
C VAL A 290 -11.81 -60.35 16.06
N TYR A 291 -11.84 -59.72 17.23
CA TYR A 291 -13.02 -59.63 18.08
C TYR A 291 -13.52 -58.21 18.16
N GLY A 292 -14.82 -58.03 17.94
CA GLY A 292 -15.53 -56.80 18.29
C GLY A 292 -15.94 -56.83 19.75
N ILE A 293 -15.90 -55.67 20.39
CA ILE A 293 -16.35 -55.49 21.78
C ILE A 293 -17.38 -54.38 21.81
N TRP A 294 -18.54 -54.65 22.41
CA TRP A 294 -19.61 -53.68 22.59
C TRP A 294 -19.93 -53.51 24.07
N GLU A 295 -20.09 -52.27 24.50
CA GLU A 295 -20.76 -51.94 25.76
C GLU A 295 -22.20 -51.50 25.44
N VAL A 296 -23.19 -52.29 25.85
CA VAL A 296 -24.61 -52.05 25.52
C VAL A 296 -25.36 -51.65 26.78
N GLU A 297 -25.90 -50.43 26.78
CA GLU A 297 -26.79 -49.93 27.83
C GLU A 297 -28.23 -50.45 27.68
N GLY A 298 -28.95 -50.48 28.80
CA GLY A 298 -30.33 -50.97 28.89
C GLY A 298 -30.47 -52.49 28.96
N ASP A 299 -29.41 -53.23 29.31
CA ASP A 299 -29.54 -54.66 29.58
C ASP A 299 -30.13 -54.86 30.98
N ALA A 300 -31.37 -55.34 31.03
CA ALA A 300 -32.09 -55.63 32.27
C ALA A 300 -31.33 -56.61 33.18
N ALA A 301 -30.52 -57.50 32.59
CA ALA A 301 -29.70 -58.45 33.34
C ALA A 301 -28.54 -57.77 34.07
N CYS A 302 -28.19 -56.52 33.77
CA CYS A 302 -27.16 -55.76 34.49
C CYS A 302 -27.77 -54.75 35.46
N SER A 303 -28.98 -55.01 35.96
CA SER A 303 -29.67 -54.15 36.91
C SER A 303 -29.40 -54.62 38.32
N THR A 304 -28.67 -53.83 39.09
CA THR A 304 -28.54 -53.94 40.56
C THR A 304 -29.45 -52.91 41.21
N TRP A 305 -29.83 -53.10 42.47
CA TRP A 305 -30.59 -52.08 43.19
C TRP A 305 -30.21 -52.02 44.66
N PHE A 306 -30.50 -50.88 45.28
CA PHE A 306 -30.32 -50.70 46.71
C PHE A 306 -31.64 -51.01 47.42
N ASN A 307 -31.59 -51.94 48.37
CA ASN A 307 -32.77 -52.49 49.02
C ASN A 307 -33.21 -51.63 50.22
N TRP A 308 -32.71 -51.92 51.41
CA TRP A 308 -33.04 -51.19 52.64
C TRP A 308 -31.94 -50.17 52.97
N PHE A 309 -32.34 -49.01 53.51
CA PHE A 309 -31.42 -48.01 54.04
C PHE A 309 -31.32 -48.06 55.56
N THR A 310 -30.12 -47.78 56.05
CA THR A 310 -29.84 -47.49 57.45
C THR A 310 -29.52 -46.01 57.56
N ASP A 311 -30.25 -45.32 58.43
CA ASP A 311 -29.86 -44.00 58.91
C ASP A 311 -28.71 -44.16 59.91
N ASN A 312 -27.52 -43.70 59.53
CA ASN A 312 -26.33 -43.72 60.39
C ASN A 312 -26.20 -42.43 61.22
N GLY A 313 -27.20 -41.55 61.19
CA GLY A 313 -27.20 -40.27 61.87
C GLY A 313 -26.41 -39.19 61.14
N CYS A 314 -26.14 -38.09 61.83
CA CYS A 314 -25.37 -36.97 61.31
C CYS A 314 -23.89 -37.36 61.15
N THR A 315 -23.25 -36.93 60.06
CA THR A 315 -21.84 -37.25 59.78
C THR A 315 -20.88 -36.69 60.83
N ALA A 316 -21.19 -35.51 61.37
CA ALA A 316 -20.54 -34.85 62.50
C ALA A 316 -21.50 -33.82 63.13
N PRO A 317 -21.27 -33.36 64.37
CA PRO A 317 -22.00 -32.23 64.93
C PRO A 317 -21.90 -31.00 64.01
N SER A 318 -23.02 -30.32 63.75
CA SER A 318 -23.07 -29.13 62.88
C SER A 318 -22.66 -29.34 61.41
N SER A 319 -22.67 -30.57 60.89
CA SER A 319 -22.29 -30.83 59.49
C SER A 319 -23.38 -30.45 58.48
N GLY A 320 -24.64 -30.39 58.91
CA GLY A 320 -25.80 -30.27 58.02
C GLY A 320 -25.99 -31.49 57.10
N LEU A 321 -25.30 -32.60 57.35
CA LEU A 321 -25.31 -33.81 56.52
C LEU A 321 -25.66 -35.04 57.36
N ARG A 322 -26.66 -35.79 56.90
CA ARG A 322 -27.06 -37.09 57.43
C ARG A 322 -26.55 -38.20 56.54
N LYS A 323 -25.96 -39.24 57.15
CA LYS A 323 -25.36 -40.37 56.44
C LYS A 323 -26.34 -41.52 56.34
N TYR A 324 -26.64 -41.93 55.11
CA TYR A 324 -27.40 -43.14 54.82
C TYR A 324 -26.50 -44.21 54.22
N SER A 325 -26.74 -45.48 54.56
CA SER A 325 -26.09 -46.61 53.91
C SER A 325 -27.12 -47.63 53.45
N MET A 326 -26.98 -48.16 52.23
CA MET A 326 -27.91 -49.14 51.67
C MET A 326 -27.17 -50.37 51.18
N TYR A 327 -27.76 -51.54 51.42
CA TYR A 327 -27.26 -52.81 50.88
C TYR A 327 -27.65 -52.95 49.40
N MET A 328 -26.68 -53.35 48.56
CA MET A 328 -26.89 -53.64 47.14
C MET A 328 -27.30 -55.10 46.93
N GLU A 329 -28.39 -55.30 46.21
CA GLU A 329 -28.91 -56.61 45.78
C GLU A 329 -28.61 -56.88 44.30
N ASP A 330 -28.74 -58.15 43.93
CA ASP A 330 -28.57 -58.69 42.56
C ASP A 330 -27.19 -58.45 41.93
N LEU A 331 -26.18 -58.24 42.77
CA LEU A 331 -24.80 -58.22 42.33
C LEU A 331 -24.37 -59.65 41.96
N ARG A 332 -24.01 -59.87 40.69
CA ARG A 332 -23.68 -61.21 40.20
C ARG A 332 -22.25 -61.59 40.53
N GLN A 333 -22.03 -62.90 40.59
CA GLN A 333 -20.69 -63.44 40.78
C GLN A 333 -19.81 -63.11 39.57
N GLY A 334 -18.69 -62.43 39.82
CA GLY A 334 -17.71 -62.05 38.80
C GLY A 334 -17.86 -60.63 38.26
N ASP A 335 -18.97 -59.94 38.56
CA ASP A 335 -19.09 -58.51 38.27
C ASP A 335 -18.18 -57.69 39.19
N ASP A 336 -17.70 -56.55 38.70
CA ASP A 336 -16.93 -55.61 39.52
C ASP A 336 -17.87 -54.89 40.49
N TRP A 337 -17.85 -55.31 41.75
CA TRP A 337 -18.72 -54.77 42.78
C TRP A 337 -18.57 -53.26 42.97
N GLU A 338 -17.36 -52.72 42.78
CA GLU A 338 -17.06 -51.31 43.01
C GLU A 338 -17.72 -50.49 41.90
N VAL A 339 -17.54 -50.92 40.65
CA VAL A 339 -18.13 -50.26 39.48
C VAL A 339 -19.66 -50.39 39.47
N MET A 340 -20.20 -51.56 39.82
CA MET A 340 -21.65 -51.74 39.94
C MET A 340 -22.20 -50.85 41.06
N CYS A 341 -21.53 -50.78 42.21
CA CYS A 341 -21.91 -49.90 43.30
C CYS A 341 -21.90 -48.42 42.90
N SER A 342 -20.83 -47.95 42.28
CA SER A 342 -20.67 -46.55 41.91
C SER A 342 -21.53 -46.10 40.72
N SER A 343 -22.22 -47.01 40.03
CA SER A 343 -23.07 -46.68 38.86
C SER A 343 -24.55 -46.97 39.07
N THR A 344 -24.92 -47.64 40.16
CA THR A 344 -26.32 -47.98 40.44
C THR A 344 -27.07 -46.76 40.96
N PRO A 345 -28.16 -46.33 40.32
CA PRO A 345 -28.98 -45.25 40.82
C PRO A 345 -29.89 -45.71 41.95
N VAL A 346 -30.35 -44.77 42.78
CA VAL A 346 -31.36 -45.02 43.81
C VAL A 346 -32.30 -43.84 43.96
N THR A 347 -33.55 -44.12 44.29
CA THR A 347 -34.51 -43.11 44.71
C THR A 347 -34.95 -43.42 46.14
N PHE A 348 -34.66 -42.53 47.08
CA PHE A 348 -35.14 -42.62 48.47
C PHE A 348 -35.37 -41.22 49.04
N ASN A 349 -36.30 -41.11 50.00
CA ASN A 349 -36.74 -39.82 50.57
C ASN A 349 -37.12 -38.79 49.48
N GLU A 350 -37.82 -39.23 48.44
CA GLU A 350 -38.26 -38.39 47.30
C GLU A 350 -37.10 -37.74 46.50
N MET A 351 -35.86 -38.19 46.70
CA MET A 351 -34.68 -37.72 45.99
C MET A 351 -34.10 -38.82 45.11
N TYR A 352 -33.72 -38.46 43.89
CA TYR A 352 -32.99 -39.34 42.96
C TYR A 352 -31.49 -39.09 43.07
N PHE A 353 -30.74 -40.18 43.19
CA PHE A 353 -29.28 -40.18 43.20
C PHE A 353 -28.80 -41.07 42.05
N ALA A 354 -27.95 -40.52 41.18
CA ALA A 354 -27.38 -41.27 40.06
C ALA A 354 -26.39 -42.35 40.52
N HIS A 355 -25.73 -42.13 41.67
CA HIS A 355 -24.77 -43.03 42.30
C HIS A 355 -24.62 -42.72 43.81
N PRO A 356 -24.04 -43.62 44.61
CA PRO A 356 -23.57 -43.33 45.97
C PRO A 356 -22.38 -42.36 45.99
N ASP A 357 -22.15 -41.71 47.14
CA ASP A 357 -20.94 -40.92 47.38
C ASP A 357 -19.72 -41.83 47.58
N THR A 358 -19.91 -42.94 48.30
CA THR A 358 -18.86 -43.93 48.56
C THR A 358 -19.44 -45.34 48.59
N CYS A 359 -18.63 -46.31 48.19
CA CYS A 359 -18.95 -47.73 48.20
C CYS A 359 -18.02 -48.49 49.12
N TYR A 360 -18.52 -49.52 49.80
CA TYR A 360 -17.69 -50.41 50.61
C TYR A 360 -18.27 -51.82 50.68
N GLN A 361 -17.43 -52.81 51.01
CA GLN A 361 -17.86 -54.18 51.27
C GLN A 361 -17.79 -54.54 52.75
N ARG A 362 -18.79 -55.28 53.24
CA ARG A 362 -18.80 -55.86 54.59
C ARG A 362 -19.48 -57.22 54.55
N ASN A 363 -18.83 -58.26 55.08
CA ASN A 363 -19.34 -59.64 55.12
C ASN A 363 -19.81 -60.16 53.74
N ALA A 364 -19.01 -59.92 52.68
CA ALA A 364 -19.34 -60.21 51.27
C ALA A 364 -20.54 -59.42 50.69
N GLY A 365 -21.17 -58.55 51.49
CA GLY A 365 -22.18 -57.61 51.04
C GLY A 365 -21.56 -56.32 50.51
N THR A 366 -22.17 -55.75 49.47
CA THR A 366 -21.79 -54.45 48.90
C THR A 366 -22.76 -53.37 49.39
N TYR A 367 -22.23 -52.23 49.82
CA TYR A 367 -23.00 -51.13 50.38
C TYR A 367 -22.66 -49.81 49.69
N GLY A 368 -23.69 -49.04 49.35
CA GLY A 368 -23.57 -47.64 48.95
C GLY A 368 -23.82 -46.72 50.14
N VAL A 369 -23.20 -45.54 50.14
CA VAL A 369 -23.35 -44.50 51.17
C VAL A 369 -23.68 -43.17 50.53
N TRP A 370 -24.60 -42.43 51.14
CA TRP A 370 -24.99 -41.08 50.74
C TRP A 370 -24.95 -40.14 51.93
N ASN A 371 -24.41 -38.94 51.75
CA ASN A 371 -24.41 -37.84 52.70
C ASN A 371 -25.42 -36.80 52.22
N VAL A 372 -26.63 -36.90 52.74
CA VAL A 372 -27.77 -36.09 52.31
C VAL A 372 -27.91 -34.89 53.22
N ARG A 373 -28.24 -33.72 52.66
CA ARG A 373 -28.48 -32.53 53.48
C ARG A 373 -29.69 -32.71 54.38
N ASP A 374 -29.50 -32.42 55.66
CA ASP A 374 -30.54 -32.52 56.67
C ASP A 374 -30.41 -31.38 57.69
N THR A 375 -31.49 -30.60 57.79
CA THR A 375 -31.57 -29.45 58.71
C THR A 375 -31.74 -29.85 60.18
N SER A 376 -31.80 -31.14 60.51
CA SER A 376 -31.73 -31.63 61.89
C SER A 376 -30.30 -31.90 62.37
N CYS A 377 -29.31 -31.84 61.47
CA CYS A 377 -27.89 -32.09 61.77
C CYS A 377 -27.09 -30.80 62.04
N TRP A 378 -27.55 -29.98 63.00
CA TRP A 378 -26.88 -28.74 63.44
C TRP A 378 -25.93 -28.93 64.63
#